data_AF-A0A5K7TZZ4-F1
#
_entry.id   AF-A0A5K7TZZ4-F1
#
_cell.length_a   1.000
_cell.length_b   1.000
_cell.length_c   1.000
_cell.angle_alpha   90.00
_cell.angle_beta   90.00
_cell.angle_gamma   90.00
#
_symmetry.space_group_name_H-M   'P 1'
#
loop_
_entity.id
_entity.type
_entity.pdbx_description
1 polymer ?
#
loop_
_entity_poly.entity_id
_entity_poly.type
_entity_poly.pdbx_seq_one_letter_code
_entity_poly.pdbx_strand_id
1 'polypeptide(L)'
;MKTAPKQDFSETNKTLAAVWNDVGVVASTVKAGTVLYSGLRSRSSSSDVESLIAKQGSLWLSQSAFYAAEYCYRDMEITAVRFLVKVKLSRDLEVLRFPDSFNPADSFVRYERNGEFFLVDYSEPLRLRRDGAPDHHIVKHFKEIAEFQGHGAHCAGHVRYAINGELGAMPGEIIELFTNDLASVEILGLMIPPGTKSDFKGLIGGQLSSAGEKLFPD
;
A
#
# COMPACT_ATOMS: atom_id res chain seq x y z
N MET A 1 5.23 10.18 -36.00
CA MET A 1 5.09 10.52 -34.56
C MET A 1 6.44 10.26 -33.90
N LYS A 2 7.17 11.30 -33.49
CA LYS A 2 8.41 11.12 -32.71
C LYS A 2 7.97 10.79 -31.28
N THR A 3 8.24 9.56 -30.83
CA THR A 3 8.11 9.20 -29.42
C THR A 3 9.02 10.14 -28.62
N ALA A 4 8.46 10.81 -27.62
CA ALA A 4 9.27 11.56 -26.67
C ALA A 4 10.32 10.61 -26.06
N PRO A 5 11.56 11.07 -25.80
CA PRO A 5 12.56 10.23 -25.16
C PRO A 5 11.99 9.69 -23.84
N LYS A 6 12.14 8.38 -23.63
CA LYS A 6 11.85 7.76 -22.33
C LYS A 6 12.69 8.49 -21.29
N GLN A 7 12.02 9.15 -20.35
CA GLN A 7 12.67 9.81 -19.24
C GLN A 7 13.36 8.76 -18.38
N ASP A 8 14.65 8.98 -18.10
CA ASP A 8 15.45 8.12 -17.23
C ASP A 8 15.26 8.57 -15.79
N PHE A 9 14.67 7.70 -14.97
CA PHE A 9 14.43 7.94 -13.54
C PHE A 9 15.53 7.35 -12.65
N SER A 10 16.59 6.76 -13.24
CA SER A 10 17.60 6.00 -12.52
C SER A 10 18.25 6.81 -11.40
N GLU A 11 18.58 8.08 -11.62
CA GLU A 11 19.19 8.94 -10.58
C GLU A 11 18.21 9.27 -9.43
N THR A 12 16.92 9.46 -9.74
CA THR A 12 15.89 9.62 -8.70
C THR A 12 15.78 8.35 -7.89
N ASN A 13 15.71 7.20 -8.55
CA ASN A 13 15.55 5.90 -7.89
C ASN A 13 16.77 5.51 -7.04
N LYS A 14 17.99 5.85 -7.49
CA LYS A 14 19.22 5.72 -6.67
C LYS A 14 19.18 6.61 -5.44
N THR A 15 18.70 7.84 -5.58
CA THR A 15 18.56 8.77 -4.44
C THR A 15 17.56 8.23 -3.43
N LEU A 16 16.42 7.70 -3.87
CA LEU A 16 15.43 7.06 -3.01
C LEU A 16 16.02 5.84 -2.29
N ALA A 17 16.75 4.99 -2.99
CA ALA A 17 17.43 3.84 -2.40
C ALA A 17 18.44 4.25 -1.32
N ALA A 18 19.19 5.33 -1.55
CA ALA A 18 20.11 5.88 -0.56
C ALA A 18 19.38 6.41 0.68
N VAL A 19 18.26 7.12 0.50
CA VAL A 19 17.39 7.57 1.60
C VAL A 19 16.84 6.38 2.38
N TRP A 20 16.33 5.36 1.70
CA TRP A 20 15.79 4.16 2.35
C TRP A 20 16.85 3.43 3.20
N ASN A 21 18.09 3.36 2.71
CA ASN A 21 19.21 2.83 3.51
C ASN A 21 19.50 3.70 4.75
N ASP A 22 19.51 5.02 4.60
CA ASP A 22 19.81 5.96 5.69
C ASP A 22 18.76 5.95 6.81
N VAL A 23 17.48 5.87 6.44
CA VAL A 23 16.38 5.79 7.42
C VAL A 23 16.25 4.41 8.07
N GLY A 24 17.00 3.41 7.60
CA GLY A 24 17.04 2.07 8.20
C GLY A 24 15.96 1.12 7.70
N VAL A 25 15.61 1.19 6.41
CA VAL A 25 14.79 0.16 5.76
C VAL A 25 15.54 -1.17 5.78
N VAL A 26 14.84 -2.25 6.16
CA VAL A 26 15.44 -3.59 6.28
C VAL A 26 14.62 -4.64 5.55
N ALA A 27 15.25 -5.73 5.13
CA ALA A 27 14.52 -6.90 4.64
C ALA A 27 13.72 -7.55 5.79
N SER A 28 12.52 -8.02 5.46
CA SER A 28 11.61 -8.70 6.37
C SER A 28 10.80 -9.77 5.62
N THR A 29 9.94 -10.48 6.33
CA THR A 29 9.06 -11.50 5.75
C THR A 29 7.65 -11.37 6.29
N VAL A 30 6.66 -11.33 5.39
CA VAL A 30 5.25 -11.56 5.74
C VAL A 30 4.95 -13.04 5.54
N LYS A 31 4.43 -13.70 6.57
CA LYS A 31 4.28 -15.15 6.58
C LYS A 31 3.11 -15.63 5.72
N ALA A 32 3.28 -16.81 5.14
CA ALA A 32 2.17 -17.57 4.55
C ALA A 32 1.03 -17.72 5.57
N GLY A 33 -0.20 -17.74 5.07
CA GLY A 33 -1.41 -17.80 5.91
C GLY A 33 -1.82 -16.45 6.51
N THR A 34 -1.01 -15.39 6.40
CA THR A 34 -1.42 -14.05 6.84
C THR A 34 -2.67 -13.62 6.09
N VAL A 35 -3.74 -13.30 6.84
CA VAL A 35 -4.98 -12.75 6.30
C VAL A 35 -4.87 -11.24 6.24
N LEU A 36 -5.25 -10.69 5.08
CA LEU A 36 -5.18 -9.27 4.78
C LEU A 36 -6.42 -8.83 3.99
N TYR A 37 -6.57 -7.52 3.84
CA TYR A 37 -7.69 -6.90 3.16
C TYR A 37 -7.22 -5.86 2.14
N SER A 38 -7.94 -5.70 1.04
CA SER A 38 -7.68 -4.65 0.05
C SER A 38 -8.96 -3.94 -0.35
N GLY A 39 -8.90 -2.61 -0.45
CA GLY A 39 -9.96 -1.83 -1.07
C GLY A 39 -9.66 -1.59 -2.55
N LEU A 40 -10.52 -2.12 -3.41
CA LEU A 40 -10.42 -2.00 -4.86
C LEU A 40 -11.50 -1.06 -5.38
N ARG A 41 -11.15 -0.29 -6.41
CA ARG A 41 -12.09 0.59 -7.12
C ARG A 41 -11.80 0.59 -8.60
N SER A 42 -12.85 0.79 -9.40
CA SER A 42 -12.74 0.87 -10.85
C SER A 42 -13.75 1.86 -11.42
N ARG A 43 -13.35 2.58 -12.47
CA ARG A 43 -14.24 3.41 -13.28
C ARG A 43 -15.04 2.58 -14.29
N SER A 44 -14.64 1.33 -14.52
CA SER A 44 -15.38 0.40 -15.37
C SER A 44 -16.53 -0.21 -14.58
N SER A 45 -17.74 -0.20 -15.14
CA SER A 45 -18.92 -0.81 -14.54
C SER A 45 -18.91 -2.34 -14.61
N SER A 46 -18.11 -2.92 -15.50
CA SER A 46 -17.84 -4.36 -15.55
C SER A 46 -16.39 -4.62 -15.18
N SER A 47 -16.16 -5.18 -13.99
CA SER A 47 -14.89 -5.82 -13.70
C SER A 47 -15.11 -6.94 -12.71
N ASP A 48 -14.87 -8.15 -13.21
CA ASP A 48 -14.38 -9.27 -12.43
C ASP A 48 -13.18 -8.84 -11.57
N VAL A 49 -13.07 -9.35 -10.34
CA VAL A 49 -12.14 -8.82 -9.34
C VAL A 49 -10.72 -9.27 -9.61
N GLU A 50 -10.54 -10.52 -10.02
CA GLU A 50 -9.27 -11.06 -10.49
C GLU A 50 -8.75 -10.24 -11.67
N SER A 51 -9.62 -9.92 -12.62
CA SER A 51 -9.29 -9.06 -13.77
C SER A 51 -8.90 -7.63 -13.34
N LEU A 52 -9.56 -7.07 -12.32
CA LEU A 52 -9.23 -5.76 -11.77
C LEU A 52 -7.85 -5.76 -11.11
N ILE A 53 -7.56 -6.79 -10.29
CA ILE A 53 -6.29 -6.99 -9.61
C ILE A 53 -5.16 -7.16 -10.65
N ALA A 54 -5.36 -8.02 -11.65
CA ALA A 54 -4.40 -8.25 -12.72
C ALA A 54 -4.08 -6.96 -13.50
N LYS A 55 -5.10 -6.12 -13.75
CA LYS A 55 -4.91 -4.84 -14.44
C LYS A 55 -4.14 -3.81 -13.61
N GLN A 56 -4.29 -3.82 -12.28
CA GLN A 56 -3.53 -2.95 -11.39
C GLN A 56 -2.06 -3.35 -11.30
N GLY A 57 -1.74 -4.64 -11.48
CA GLY A 57 -0.38 -5.19 -11.46
C GLY A 57 0.28 -5.17 -10.08
N SER A 58 -0.43 -4.67 -9.06
CA SER A 58 0.02 -4.54 -7.68
C SER A 58 -1.17 -4.39 -6.75
N LEU A 59 -0.98 -4.64 -5.46
CA LEU A 59 -2.01 -4.47 -4.43
C LEU A 59 -1.48 -3.76 -3.20
N TRP A 60 -2.36 -2.97 -2.60
CA TRP A 60 -2.23 -2.44 -1.25
C TRP A 60 -3.11 -3.25 -0.31
N LEU A 61 -2.48 -3.92 0.64
CA LEU A 61 -3.08 -4.85 1.59
C LEU A 61 -2.94 -4.32 3.01
N SER A 62 -3.88 -4.63 3.89
CA SER A 62 -3.85 -4.24 5.31
C SER A 62 -4.35 -5.37 6.20
N GLN A 63 -3.85 -5.49 7.43
CA GLN A 63 -4.49 -6.37 8.43
C GLN A 63 -5.81 -5.79 8.94
N SER A 64 -6.03 -4.47 8.79
CA SER A 64 -7.30 -3.82 9.13
C SER A 64 -8.23 -3.73 7.92
N ALA A 65 -9.36 -4.44 7.97
CA ALA A 65 -10.40 -4.33 6.96
C ALA A 65 -11.00 -2.92 6.89
N PHE A 66 -11.07 -2.22 8.03
CA PHE A 66 -11.53 -0.84 8.07
C PHE A 66 -10.57 0.09 7.33
N TYR A 67 -9.26 -0.04 7.57
CA TYR A 67 -8.26 0.75 6.87
C TYR A 67 -8.23 0.43 5.37
N ALA A 68 -8.26 -0.85 5.00
CA ALA A 68 -8.34 -1.26 3.59
C ALA A 68 -9.55 -0.64 2.87
N ALA A 69 -10.70 -0.54 3.54
CA ALA A 69 -11.90 0.04 2.96
C ALA A 69 -11.79 1.54 2.65
N GLU A 70 -10.87 2.29 3.27
CA GLU A 70 -10.60 3.70 2.91
C GLU A 70 -10.25 3.84 1.43
N TYR A 71 -9.58 2.85 0.86
CA TYR A 71 -9.22 2.81 -0.56
C TYR A 71 -10.41 2.66 -1.50
N CYS A 72 -11.54 2.13 -1.02
CA CYS A 72 -12.80 2.04 -1.77
C CYS A 72 -13.49 3.41 -1.93
N TYR A 73 -13.14 4.39 -1.08
CA TYR A 73 -13.81 5.69 -1.01
C TYR A 73 -13.00 6.86 -1.59
N ARG A 74 -11.80 6.60 -2.10
CA ARG A 74 -11.03 7.59 -2.84
C ARG A 74 -11.64 7.82 -4.23
N ASP A 75 -11.64 9.06 -4.70
CA ASP A 75 -12.12 9.44 -6.05
C ASP A 75 -13.57 8.99 -6.35
N MET A 76 -14.48 9.17 -5.38
CA MET A 76 -15.86 8.68 -5.44
C MET A 76 -16.64 9.18 -6.66
N GLU A 77 -16.40 10.40 -7.12
CA GLU A 77 -17.16 11.04 -8.22
C GLU A 77 -17.06 10.29 -9.56
N ILE A 78 -16.04 9.46 -9.73
CA ILE A 78 -15.72 8.79 -11.00
C ILE A 78 -15.61 7.26 -10.87
N THR A 79 -15.92 6.71 -9.70
CA THR A 79 -15.84 5.28 -9.42
C THR A 79 -17.17 4.60 -9.73
N ALA A 80 -17.16 3.58 -10.59
CA ALA A 80 -18.36 2.82 -10.98
C ALA A 80 -18.58 1.59 -10.08
N VAL A 81 -17.51 0.91 -9.68
CA VAL A 81 -17.57 -0.28 -8.80
C VAL A 81 -16.47 -0.24 -7.75
N ARG A 82 -16.74 -0.89 -6.62
CA ARG A 82 -15.85 -0.98 -5.47
C ARG A 82 -15.99 -2.33 -4.78
N PHE A 83 -14.88 -2.84 -4.29
CA PHE A 83 -14.80 -4.10 -3.59
C PHE A 83 -13.89 -3.97 -2.38
N LEU A 84 -14.33 -4.47 -1.24
CA LEU A 84 -13.43 -4.84 -0.16
C LEU A 84 -13.18 -6.33 -0.31
N VAL A 85 -11.91 -6.73 -0.42
CA VAL A 85 -11.53 -8.14 -0.58
C VAL A 85 -10.79 -8.62 0.65
N LYS A 86 -11.10 -9.84 1.10
CA LYS A 86 -10.34 -10.60 2.10
C LYS A 86 -9.43 -11.56 1.35
N VAL A 87 -8.15 -11.54 1.67
CA VAL A 87 -7.15 -12.37 1.01
C VAL A 87 -6.29 -13.09 2.04
N LYS A 88 -5.61 -14.15 1.60
CA LYS A 88 -4.62 -14.89 2.36
C LYS A 88 -3.36 -15.05 1.52
N LEU A 89 -2.20 -14.90 2.14
CA LEU A 89 -0.94 -15.19 1.46
C LEU A 89 -0.73 -16.71 1.36
N SER A 90 -0.51 -17.21 0.15
CA SER A 90 -0.26 -18.64 -0.11
C SER A 90 1.18 -19.08 0.19
N ARG A 91 2.11 -18.13 0.30
CA ARG A 91 3.53 -18.34 0.62
C ARG A 91 4.13 -17.16 1.37
N ASP A 92 5.30 -17.37 1.97
CA ASP A 92 6.09 -16.30 2.59
C ASP A 92 6.48 -15.27 1.52
N LEU A 93 6.36 -13.99 1.86
CA LEU A 93 6.75 -12.86 1.03
C LEU A 93 7.93 -12.12 1.64
N GLU A 94 9.04 -12.06 0.92
CA GLU A 94 10.16 -11.18 1.26
C GLU A 94 9.79 -9.73 0.90
N VAL A 95 9.93 -8.81 1.85
CA VAL A 95 9.50 -7.42 1.72
C VAL A 95 10.51 -6.47 2.34
N LEU A 96 10.48 -5.20 1.93
CA LEU A 96 11.17 -4.13 2.64
C LEU A 96 10.30 -3.60 3.77
N ARG A 97 10.83 -3.61 5.00
CA ARG A 97 10.20 -3.01 6.17
C ARG A 97 10.75 -1.60 6.37
N PHE A 98 9.84 -0.64 6.34
CA PHE A 98 10.15 0.74 6.70
C PHE A 98 10.06 0.94 8.23
N PRO A 99 10.79 1.92 8.79
CA PRO A 99 10.57 2.37 10.15
C PRO A 99 9.11 2.75 10.39
N ASP A 100 8.59 2.48 11.58
CA ASP A 100 7.17 2.61 11.87
C ASP A 100 6.61 4.02 11.58
N SER A 101 7.46 5.05 11.71
CA SER A 101 7.12 6.47 11.48
C SER A 101 7.55 7.06 10.14
N PHE A 102 7.98 6.23 9.18
CA PHE A 102 8.44 6.71 7.88
C PHE A 102 7.63 6.08 6.74
N ASN A 103 6.88 6.90 5.99
CA ASN A 103 6.24 6.48 4.76
C ASN A 103 7.29 6.48 3.63
N PRO A 104 7.37 5.44 2.77
CA PRO A 104 8.19 5.48 1.57
C PRO A 104 8.10 6.81 0.80
N ALA A 105 6.90 7.39 0.68
CA ALA A 105 6.66 8.67 0.01
C ALA A 105 7.34 9.89 0.68
N ASP A 106 7.67 9.80 1.97
CA ASP A 106 8.37 10.84 2.70
C ASP A 106 9.81 11.04 2.18
N SER A 107 10.33 10.08 1.41
CA SER A 107 11.62 10.19 0.71
C SER A 107 11.66 11.33 -0.32
N PHE A 108 10.52 11.90 -0.69
CA PHE A 108 10.38 13.02 -1.63
C PHE A 108 10.21 14.39 -0.96
N VAL A 109 10.31 14.45 0.36
CA VAL A 109 10.14 15.69 1.12
C VAL A 109 11.27 15.82 2.14
N ARG A 110 11.37 16.97 2.79
CA ARG A 110 12.33 17.15 3.88
C ARG A 110 11.84 16.39 5.10
N TYR A 111 12.76 15.71 5.78
CA TYR A 111 12.49 15.05 7.04
C TYR A 111 13.67 15.22 8.00
N GLU A 112 13.38 15.16 9.30
CA GLU A 112 14.37 15.18 10.37
C GLU A 112 14.18 13.95 11.25
N ARG A 113 15.29 13.30 11.61
CA ARG A 113 15.27 12.18 12.54
C ARG A 113 15.28 12.70 13.98
N ASN A 114 14.29 12.31 14.77
CA ASN A 114 14.18 12.59 16.20
C ASN A 114 14.12 11.27 16.98
N GLY A 115 15.29 10.70 17.27
CA GLY A 115 15.42 9.36 17.87
C GLY A 115 14.97 8.26 16.91
N GLU A 116 13.96 7.49 17.30
CA GLU A 116 13.31 6.44 16.49
C GLU A 116 12.21 7.00 15.56
N PHE A 117 11.91 8.30 15.66
CA PHE A 117 10.84 8.94 14.91
C PHE A 117 11.37 9.82 13.78
N PHE A 118 10.56 9.99 12.73
CA PHE A 118 10.81 10.93 11.64
C PHE A 118 9.76 12.05 11.67
N LEU A 119 10.23 13.29 11.64
CA LEU A 119 9.40 14.49 11.49
C LEU A 119 9.47 14.93 10.03
N VAL A 120 8.33 14.95 9.36
CA VAL A 120 8.25 15.17 7.91
C VAL A 120 7.63 16.53 7.61
N ASP A 121 8.34 17.35 6.82
CA ASP A 121 7.85 18.66 6.37
C ASP A 121 7.22 18.55 4.98
N TYR A 122 5.89 18.42 4.96
CA TYR A 122 5.09 18.37 3.72
C TYR A 122 4.94 19.72 3.01
N SER A 123 5.40 20.84 3.61
CA SER A 123 5.29 22.17 2.99
C SER A 123 6.33 22.41 1.89
N GLU A 124 7.42 21.65 1.90
CA GLU A 124 8.52 21.75 0.93
C GLU A 124 8.72 20.45 0.13
N PRO A 125 7.86 20.17 -0.86
CA PRO A 125 8.07 19.02 -1.72
C PRO A 125 9.37 19.18 -2.54
N LEU A 126 10.25 18.17 -2.49
CA LEU A 126 11.42 18.07 -3.35
C LEU A 126 10.96 17.72 -4.77
N ARG A 127 10.44 18.73 -5.48
CA ARG A 127 10.03 18.76 -6.90
C ARG A 127 9.92 17.40 -7.63
N LEU A 128 8.87 16.62 -7.34
CA LEU A 128 8.25 15.78 -8.37
C LEU A 128 7.26 16.64 -9.16
N ARG A 129 7.76 17.53 -10.03
CA ARG A 129 6.90 18.43 -10.81
C ARG A 129 6.29 17.80 -12.07
N ARG A 130 6.48 16.51 -12.35
CA ARG A 130 6.02 15.91 -13.62
C ARG A 130 5.41 14.49 -13.56
N ASP A 131 5.54 13.74 -12.46
CA ASP A 131 5.32 12.28 -12.48
C ASP A 131 4.17 11.75 -11.58
N GLY A 132 3.33 12.65 -11.07
CA GLY A 132 2.21 12.29 -10.20
C GLY A 132 2.58 12.25 -8.72
N ALA A 133 1.71 11.69 -7.89
CA ALA A 133 1.91 11.62 -6.44
C ALA A 133 3.12 10.72 -6.08
N PRO A 134 3.92 11.08 -5.07
CA PRO A 134 5.08 10.29 -4.60
C PRO A 134 4.83 8.78 -4.47
N ASP A 135 3.69 8.36 -3.90
CA ASP A 135 3.32 6.95 -3.77
C ASP A 135 3.26 6.23 -5.13
N HIS A 136 2.74 6.91 -6.16
CA HIS A 136 2.64 6.33 -7.50
C HIS A 136 4.03 6.11 -8.13
N HIS A 137 4.96 7.03 -7.90
CA HIS A 137 6.35 6.85 -8.36
C HIS A 137 6.98 5.62 -7.71
N ILE A 138 6.83 5.48 -6.39
CA ILE A 138 7.37 4.36 -5.62
C ILE A 138 6.80 3.04 -6.12
N VAL A 139 5.48 2.93 -6.23
CA VAL A 139 4.80 1.72 -6.72
C VAL A 139 5.32 1.33 -8.11
N LYS A 140 5.41 2.30 -9.02
CA LYS A 140 5.82 2.08 -10.41
C LYS A 140 7.29 1.66 -10.54
N HIS A 141 8.16 2.21 -9.69
CA HIS A 141 9.62 2.01 -9.76
C HIS A 141 10.16 1.11 -8.64
N PHE A 142 9.30 0.48 -7.84
CA PHE A 142 9.68 -0.25 -6.63
C PHE A 142 10.82 -1.25 -6.86
N LYS A 143 10.71 -2.09 -7.90
CA LYS A 143 11.71 -3.12 -8.20
C LYS A 143 13.09 -2.52 -8.48
N GLU A 144 13.13 -1.44 -9.25
CA GLU A 144 14.37 -0.73 -9.57
C GLU A 144 15.00 -0.10 -8.32
N ILE A 145 14.18 0.51 -7.45
CA ILE A 145 14.66 1.09 -6.18
C ILE A 145 15.22 -0.01 -5.26
N ALA A 146 14.50 -1.13 -5.10
CA ALA A 146 14.92 -2.26 -4.28
C ALA A 146 16.20 -2.94 -4.82
N GLU A 147 16.39 -2.98 -6.14
CA GLU A 147 17.61 -3.48 -6.77
C GLU A 147 18.83 -2.64 -6.39
N PHE A 148 18.71 -1.31 -6.32
CA PHE A 148 19.82 -0.44 -5.88
C PHE A 148 20.22 -0.66 -4.41
N GLN A 149 19.34 -1.24 -3.59
CA GLN A 149 19.65 -1.63 -2.21
C GLN A 149 20.20 -3.06 -2.08
N GLY A 150 20.31 -3.80 -3.19
CA GLY A 150 20.74 -5.20 -3.17
C GLY A 150 19.64 -6.19 -2.76
N HIS A 151 18.37 -5.76 -2.68
CA HIS A 151 17.24 -6.62 -2.34
C HIS A 151 16.63 -7.36 -3.54
N GLY A 152 17.16 -7.12 -4.75
CA GLY A 152 17.02 -7.96 -5.95
C GLY A 152 15.60 -8.28 -6.43
N ALA A 153 15.51 -9.20 -7.40
CA ALA A 153 14.25 -9.58 -8.06
C ALA A 153 13.21 -10.24 -7.11
N HIS A 154 13.65 -10.77 -5.97
CA HIS A 154 12.84 -11.57 -5.05
C HIS A 154 11.99 -10.74 -4.08
N CYS A 155 12.33 -9.47 -3.85
CA CYS A 155 11.55 -8.61 -2.95
C CYS A 155 10.16 -8.34 -3.53
N ALA A 156 9.11 -8.86 -2.90
CA ALA A 156 7.74 -8.82 -3.40
C ALA A 156 7.08 -7.44 -3.25
N GLY A 157 7.60 -6.60 -2.35
CA GLY A 157 7.00 -5.31 -2.03
C GLY A 157 7.53 -4.71 -0.74
N HIS A 158 6.75 -3.85 -0.09
CA HIS A 158 7.15 -3.21 1.16
C HIS A 158 6.03 -3.14 2.18
N VAL A 159 6.39 -3.06 3.47
CA VAL A 159 5.46 -2.99 4.60
C VAL A 159 5.67 -1.75 5.44
N ARG A 160 4.54 -1.23 5.96
CA ARG A 160 4.42 -0.22 7.00
C ARG A 160 3.55 -0.78 8.14
N TYR A 161 3.98 -0.57 9.38
CA TYR A 161 3.28 -1.03 10.58
C TYR A 161 2.51 0.09 11.27
N ALA A 162 1.55 -0.31 12.09
CA ALA A 162 0.75 0.59 12.90
C ALA A 162 1.55 1.21 14.02
N ILE A 163 1.62 2.54 14.00
CA ILE A 163 1.95 3.34 15.18
C ILE A 163 0.68 3.42 16.03
N ASN A 164 0.85 3.37 17.36
CA ASN A 164 -0.20 3.23 18.36
C ASN A 164 -1.52 3.94 18.05
N GLY A 165 -2.59 3.16 17.88
CA GLY A 165 -3.99 3.62 17.99
C GLY A 165 -4.57 4.32 16.75
N GLU A 166 -3.82 4.42 15.66
CA GLU A 166 -4.32 5.05 14.45
C GLU A 166 -5.24 4.11 13.65
N LEU A 167 -6.32 4.70 13.10
CA LEU A 167 -7.07 4.15 11.97
C LEU A 167 -7.64 2.73 12.19
N GLY A 168 -7.88 2.35 13.45
CA GLY A 168 -8.45 1.05 13.77
C GLY A 168 -7.50 -0.13 13.60
N ALA A 169 -6.19 0.10 13.54
CA ALA A 169 -5.17 -0.94 13.60
C ALA A 169 -4.60 -1.07 15.02
N MET A 170 -4.28 -2.28 15.44
CA MET A 170 -3.55 -2.55 16.68
C MET A 170 -2.05 -2.31 16.48
N PRO A 171 -1.31 -1.88 17.53
CA PRO A 171 0.14 -1.74 17.44
C PRO A 171 0.81 -3.02 16.93
N GLY A 172 1.71 -2.88 15.96
CA GLY A 172 2.39 -4.01 15.32
C GLY A 172 1.60 -4.71 14.21
N GLU A 173 0.36 -4.32 13.94
CA GLU A 173 -0.34 -4.74 12.72
C GLU A 173 0.27 -4.06 11.49
N ILE A 174 0.23 -4.76 10.36
CA ILE A 174 0.54 -4.19 9.05
C ILE A 174 -0.57 -3.18 8.72
N ILE A 175 -0.26 -1.89 8.79
CA ILE A 175 -1.12 -0.86 8.21
C ILE A 175 -1.19 -1.11 6.72
N GLU A 176 -0.03 -1.23 6.06
CA GLU A 176 0.07 -1.42 4.62
C GLU A 176 1.15 -2.38 4.20
N LEU A 177 0.77 -3.31 3.34
CA LEU A 177 1.65 -4.12 2.51
C LEU A 177 1.35 -3.76 1.06
N PHE A 178 2.31 -3.11 0.41
CA PHE A 178 2.35 -3.05 -1.05
C PHE A 178 2.97 -4.35 -1.56
N THR A 179 2.38 -4.99 -2.57
CA THR A 179 2.97 -6.17 -3.23
C THR A 179 2.72 -6.19 -4.74
N ASN A 180 3.75 -6.59 -5.48
CA ASN A 180 3.68 -6.91 -6.92
C ASN A 180 3.60 -8.43 -7.18
N ASP A 181 3.71 -9.26 -6.14
CA ASP A 181 3.59 -10.72 -6.26
C ASP A 181 2.13 -11.16 -6.12
N LEU A 182 1.32 -10.86 -7.13
CA LEU A 182 -0.11 -11.18 -7.12
C LEU A 182 -0.39 -12.70 -7.10
N ALA A 183 0.55 -13.53 -7.55
CA ALA A 183 0.42 -14.99 -7.53
C ALA A 183 0.45 -15.56 -6.10
N SER A 184 0.97 -14.80 -5.13
CA SER A 184 0.94 -15.16 -3.71
C SER A 184 -0.40 -14.86 -3.03
N VAL A 185 -1.31 -14.15 -3.69
CA VAL A 185 -2.55 -13.64 -3.09
C VAL A 185 -3.72 -14.57 -3.44
N GLU A 186 -4.27 -15.24 -2.43
CA GLU A 186 -5.48 -16.05 -2.54
C GLU A 186 -6.68 -15.23 -2.06
N ILE A 187 -7.69 -15.05 -2.92
CA ILE A 187 -8.93 -14.35 -2.53
C ILE A 187 -9.79 -15.32 -1.71
N LEU A 188 -10.12 -14.94 -0.48
CA LEU A 188 -10.99 -15.71 0.42
C LEU A 188 -12.44 -15.22 0.40
N GLY A 189 -12.64 -13.93 0.14
CA GLY A 189 -13.97 -13.35 0.21
C GLY A 189 -14.03 -11.95 -0.37
N LEU A 190 -15.25 -11.55 -0.73
CA LEU A 190 -15.53 -10.28 -1.37
C LEU A 190 -16.79 -9.65 -0.78
N MET A 191 -16.71 -8.33 -0.59
CA MET A 191 -17.80 -7.49 -0.12
C MET A 191 -17.90 -6.26 -1.03
N ILE A 192 -19.13 -5.83 -1.33
CA ILE A 192 -19.37 -4.51 -1.91
C ILE A 192 -19.65 -3.54 -0.75
N PRO A 193 -18.75 -2.60 -0.44
CA PRO A 193 -18.93 -1.70 0.67
C PRO A 193 -20.06 -0.68 0.39
N PRO A 194 -20.71 -0.13 1.44
CA PRO A 194 -21.81 0.85 1.33
C PRO A 194 -21.44 2.12 0.57
N GLY A 195 -22.50 2.86 0.17
CA GLY A 195 -22.48 4.13 -0.57
C GLY A 195 -21.40 5.11 -0.11
N THR A 196 -21.32 5.29 1.20
CA THR A 196 -20.49 6.31 1.83
C THR A 196 -19.63 5.72 2.93
N LYS A 197 -18.54 6.42 3.27
CA LYS A 197 -17.70 6.10 4.43
C LYS A 197 -18.48 6.16 5.75
N SER A 198 -19.48 7.03 5.85
CA SER A 198 -20.35 7.12 7.03
C SER A 198 -21.19 5.87 7.20
N ASP A 199 -21.81 5.38 6.12
CA ASP A 199 -22.62 4.16 6.15
C ASP A 199 -21.75 2.93 6.46
N PHE A 200 -20.53 2.88 5.93
CA PHE A 200 -19.58 1.81 6.28
C PHE A 200 -19.19 1.83 7.76
N LYS A 201 -18.92 3.02 8.32
CA LYS A 201 -18.68 3.17 9.76
C LYS A 201 -19.90 2.73 10.58
N GLY A 202 -21.11 3.07 10.13
CA GLY A 202 -22.36 2.60 10.73
C GLY A 202 -22.50 1.08 10.68
N LEU A 203 -22.16 0.46 9.53
CA LEU A 203 -22.18 -0.98 9.34
C LEU A 203 -21.27 -1.71 10.33
N ILE A 204 -20.05 -1.21 10.56
CA ILE A 204 -19.12 -1.85 11.50
C ILE A 204 -19.39 -1.47 12.97
N GLY A 205 -20.11 -0.39 13.24
CA GLY A 205 -20.61 -0.06 14.59
C GLY A 205 -19.52 0.26 15.61
N GLY A 206 -18.40 0.84 15.17
CA GLY A 206 -17.27 1.21 16.04
C GLY A 206 -16.24 0.09 16.28
N GLN A 207 -16.48 -1.12 15.77
CA GLN A 207 -15.54 -2.24 15.80
C GLN A 207 -14.46 -2.09 14.72
N LEU A 208 -13.60 -1.08 14.83
CA LEU A 208 -12.66 -0.74 13.76
C LEU A 208 -11.60 -1.83 13.53
N SER A 209 -11.03 -2.38 14.62
CA SER A 209 -9.99 -3.42 14.54
C SER A 209 -10.53 -4.81 14.19
N SER A 210 -11.76 -5.14 14.59
CA SER A 210 -12.41 -6.41 14.25
C SER A 210 -13.39 -6.31 13.07
N ALA A 211 -13.32 -5.23 12.30
CA ALA A 211 -14.18 -5.02 11.13
C ALA A 211 -14.13 -6.22 10.18
N GLY A 212 -12.97 -6.87 10.03
CA GLY A 212 -12.80 -8.05 9.19
C GLY A 212 -13.70 -9.23 9.57
N GLU A 213 -13.85 -9.53 10.85
CA GLU A 213 -14.68 -10.63 11.37
C GLU A 213 -16.17 -10.38 11.08
N LYS A 214 -16.60 -9.12 11.23
CA LYS A 214 -17.99 -8.72 11.01
C LYS A 214 -18.36 -8.72 9.52
N LEU A 215 -17.43 -8.27 8.67
CA LEU A 215 -17.66 -8.08 7.25
C LEU A 215 -17.48 -9.39 6.45
N PHE A 216 -16.69 -10.33 6.97
CA PHE A 216 -16.40 -11.62 6.36
C PHE A 216 -16.52 -12.75 7.39
N PRO A 217 -17.75 -13.05 7.85
CA PRO A 217 -17.98 -14.21 8.72
C PRO A 217 -17.60 -15.50 8.00
N ASP A 218 -17.07 -16.46 8.74
CA ASP A 218 -16.65 -17.77 8.23
C ASP A 218 -17.81 -18.61 7.68
#